data_AF-A0A1M4WEU3-F1
#
_entry.id   AF-A0A1M4WEU3-F1
#
_cell.length_a   1.000
_cell.length_b   1.000
_cell.length_c   1.000
_cell.angle_alpha   90.00
_cell.angle_beta   90.00
_cell.angle_gamma   90.00
#
_symmetry.space_group_name_H-M   'P 1'
#
loop_
_entity.id
_entity.type
_entity.pdbx_description
1 polymer ?
#
loop_
_entity_poly.entity_id
_entity_poly.type
_entity_poly.pdbx_seq_one_letter_code
_entity_poly.pdbx_strand_id
1 'polypeptide(L)'
;MTDIQLNNKLYSVEALSHITQQLIDWDFQPVTGIGLYTKIERYAHLEIKLYLSDSYDSRVIWNTDETYFPYDIRIGKAIEKYLLFFTNYLSALKGKSVQLIFEITDGTYHLVDSDDKTYGYAVLYALVDCFDKTYYKPDELKIARIAGIKAEARAFFKSQGTRFTVEELRRSLENIALTRSVKELIHDLSHEELSLYLETCDQYRLNLRIKPKLSEEKIAWFKAHKVIVGYNCTLSYIGLWHIAVASRNAYFFARYFGLYNDPELKKYMDMYKP
;
A
#
# COMPACT_ATOMS: atom_id res chain seq x y z
N MET A 1 1.33 -11.49 21.46
CA MET A 1 0.11 -11.12 20.72
C MET A 1 -0.65 -10.13 21.61
N THR A 2 -0.94 -8.94 21.12
CA THR A 2 -1.68 -7.92 21.91
C THR A 2 -3.19 -8.14 21.75
N ASP A 3 -3.99 -7.82 22.77
CA ASP A 3 -5.44 -8.01 22.79
C ASP A 3 -6.18 -7.38 21.59
N ILE A 4 -5.62 -6.30 21.05
CA ILE A 4 -6.11 -5.62 19.85
C ILE A 4 -6.03 -6.53 18.61
N GLN A 5 -4.97 -7.34 18.47
CA GLN A 5 -4.81 -8.27 17.35
C GLN A 5 -5.80 -9.45 17.45
N LEU A 6 -6.14 -9.87 18.67
CA LEU A 6 -7.12 -10.92 18.91
C LEU A 6 -8.53 -10.42 18.57
N ASN A 7 -8.90 -9.23 19.06
CA ASN A 7 -10.22 -8.63 18.81
C ASN A 7 -10.49 -8.38 17.32
N ASN A 8 -9.50 -7.91 16.57
CA ASN A 8 -9.66 -7.71 15.13
C ASN A 8 -9.88 -9.04 14.38
N LYS A 9 -9.18 -10.11 14.77
CA LYS A 9 -9.37 -11.44 14.16
C LYS A 9 -10.76 -12.01 14.48
N LEU A 10 -11.26 -11.84 15.71
CA LEU A 10 -12.60 -12.28 16.09
C LEU A 10 -13.68 -11.56 15.27
N TYR A 11 -13.57 -10.25 15.10
CA TYR A 11 -14.49 -9.48 14.24
C TYR A 11 -14.44 -9.92 12.78
N SER A 12 -13.24 -10.18 12.23
CA SER A 12 -13.11 -10.72 10.87
C SER A 12 -13.80 -12.07 10.70
N VAL A 13 -13.66 -12.97 11.67
CA VAL A 13 -14.31 -14.30 11.63
C VAL A 13 -15.83 -14.16 11.69
N GLU A 14 -16.35 -13.29 12.54
CA GLU A 14 -17.78 -13.06 12.65
C GLU A 14 -18.38 -12.54 11.32
N ALA A 15 -17.76 -11.52 10.72
CA ALA A 15 -18.20 -10.98 9.43
C ALA A 15 -18.15 -12.03 8.31
N LEU A 16 -17.05 -12.79 8.20
CA LEU A 16 -16.92 -13.83 7.17
C LEU A 16 -17.83 -15.04 7.42
N SER A 17 -18.18 -15.33 8.67
CA SER A 17 -19.08 -16.44 9.00
C SER A 17 -20.43 -16.30 8.29
N HIS A 18 -20.89 -15.06 8.07
CA HIS A 18 -22.13 -14.75 7.37
C HIS A 18 -22.16 -15.24 5.92
N ILE A 19 -21.00 -15.25 5.25
CA ILE A 19 -20.87 -15.65 3.85
C ILE A 19 -20.27 -17.05 3.67
N THR A 20 -20.14 -17.83 4.75
CA THR A 20 -19.45 -19.13 4.73
C THR A 20 -20.00 -20.06 3.66
N GLN A 21 -21.32 -20.16 3.54
CA GLN A 21 -21.94 -21.07 2.58
C GLN A 21 -21.67 -20.62 1.14
N GLN A 22 -21.82 -19.32 0.87
CA GLN A 22 -21.51 -18.72 -0.42
C GLN A 22 -20.04 -18.94 -0.80
N LEU A 23 -19.12 -18.85 0.17
CA LEU A 23 -17.71 -19.15 -0.04
C LEU A 23 -17.47 -20.63 -0.37
N ILE A 24 -18.14 -21.57 0.33
CA ILE A 24 -18.06 -23.01 0.06
C ILE A 24 -18.59 -23.34 -1.34
N ASP A 25 -19.66 -22.69 -1.76
CA ASP A 25 -20.32 -22.94 -3.06
C ASP A 25 -19.69 -22.16 -4.21
N TRP A 26 -18.85 -21.16 -3.92
CA TRP A 26 -18.20 -20.33 -4.93
C TRP A 26 -17.37 -21.18 -5.89
N ASP A 27 -17.66 -21.03 -7.18
CA ASP A 27 -17.03 -21.72 -8.32
C ASP A 27 -15.78 -20.99 -8.84
N PHE A 28 -15.32 -19.97 -8.11
CA PHE A 28 -14.19 -19.11 -8.45
C PHE A 28 -14.43 -18.17 -9.65
N GLN A 29 -15.67 -17.98 -10.09
CA GLN A 29 -15.97 -16.91 -11.04
C GLN A 29 -15.65 -15.53 -10.44
N PRO A 30 -15.23 -14.55 -11.27
CA PRO A 30 -14.90 -13.22 -10.77
C PRO A 30 -16.08 -12.58 -10.03
N VAL A 31 -15.81 -12.07 -8.83
CA VAL A 31 -16.77 -11.32 -8.01
C VAL A 31 -16.20 -9.96 -7.68
N THR A 32 -17.07 -8.98 -7.48
CA THR A 32 -16.68 -7.60 -7.13
C THR A 32 -17.40 -7.18 -5.87
N GLY A 33 -16.76 -6.40 -5.01
CA GLY A 33 -17.36 -5.91 -3.78
C GLY A 33 -16.91 -4.50 -3.41
N ILE A 34 -17.81 -3.75 -2.78
CA ILE A 34 -17.54 -2.43 -2.24
C ILE A 34 -17.47 -2.47 -0.71
N GLY A 35 -16.42 -1.90 -0.16
CA GLY A 35 -16.21 -1.79 1.26
C GLY A 35 -16.13 -0.34 1.69
N LEU A 36 -16.97 0.05 2.64
CA LEU A 36 -16.94 1.39 3.21
C LEU A 36 -17.06 1.31 4.74
N TYR A 37 -16.05 1.81 5.44
CA TYR A 37 -16.06 1.99 6.87
C TYR A 37 -16.28 3.46 7.21
N THR A 38 -17.31 3.76 8.01
CA THR A 38 -17.56 5.11 8.53
C THR A 38 -17.87 5.04 10.02
N LYS A 39 -17.06 5.68 10.86
CA LYS A 39 -17.37 5.84 12.29
C LYS A 39 -16.84 7.16 12.82
N ILE A 40 -17.71 8.06 13.28
CA ILE A 40 -17.35 9.40 13.75
C ILE A 40 -16.54 10.12 12.63
N GLU A 41 -15.26 10.37 12.86
CA GLU A 41 -14.28 11.00 11.95
C GLU A 41 -13.38 9.96 11.26
N ARG A 42 -13.77 8.68 11.23
CA ARG A 42 -12.98 7.62 10.61
C ARG A 42 -13.63 7.14 9.34
N TYR A 43 -12.82 7.05 8.30
CA TYR A 43 -13.29 6.80 6.95
C TYR A 43 -12.28 5.98 6.15
N ALA A 44 -12.76 4.89 5.55
CA ALA A 44 -12.04 4.17 4.52
C ALA A 44 -13.02 3.60 3.51
N HIS A 45 -12.69 3.69 2.23
CA HIS A 45 -13.44 3.03 1.19
C HIS A 45 -12.53 2.47 0.11
N LEU A 46 -12.91 1.31 -0.40
CA LEU A 46 -12.26 0.60 -1.48
C LEU A 46 -13.25 -0.32 -2.20
N GLU A 47 -12.93 -0.62 -3.46
CA GLU A 47 -13.58 -1.64 -4.25
C GLU A 47 -12.57 -2.74 -4.60
N ILE A 48 -13.01 -3.99 -4.54
CA ILE A 48 -12.18 -5.16 -4.86
C ILE A 48 -12.88 -5.97 -5.92
N LYS A 49 -12.12 -6.37 -6.93
CA LYS A 49 -12.44 -7.49 -7.80
C LYS A 49 -11.59 -8.69 -7.40
N LEU A 50 -12.24 -9.81 -7.16
CA LEU A 50 -11.65 -11.04 -6.65
C LEU A 50 -11.86 -12.17 -7.66
N TYR A 51 -10.79 -12.89 -8.00
CA TYR A 51 -10.84 -14.02 -8.93
C TYR A 51 -9.68 -15.00 -8.66
N LEU A 52 -9.80 -16.21 -9.21
CA LEU A 52 -8.73 -17.21 -9.11
C LEU A 52 -7.45 -16.73 -9.80
N SER A 53 -6.31 -17.06 -9.21
CA SER A 53 -5.01 -16.84 -9.86
C SER A 53 -4.73 -17.95 -10.87
N ASP A 54 -4.30 -17.55 -12.07
CA ASP A 54 -3.75 -18.46 -13.08
C ASP A 54 -2.31 -18.90 -12.74
N SER A 55 -1.70 -18.29 -11.72
CA SER A 55 -0.36 -18.59 -11.22
C SER A 55 -0.40 -19.23 -9.82
N TYR A 56 0.75 -19.75 -9.38
CA TYR A 56 0.88 -20.43 -8.08
C TYR A 56 0.97 -19.46 -6.88
N ASP A 57 0.62 -18.18 -7.07
CA ASP A 57 0.70 -17.14 -6.05
C ASP A 57 -0.58 -16.32 -5.96
N SER A 58 -0.89 -15.90 -4.74
CA SER A 58 -1.89 -14.85 -4.47
C SER A 58 -1.22 -13.50 -4.51
N ARG A 59 -1.84 -12.51 -5.16
CA ARG A 59 -1.29 -11.16 -5.27
C ARG A 59 -2.38 -10.09 -5.28
N VAL A 60 -1.96 -8.88 -4.91
CA VAL A 60 -2.79 -7.68 -4.94
C VAL A 60 -2.38 -6.85 -6.14
N ILE A 61 -3.34 -6.51 -7.00
CA ILE A 61 -3.16 -5.60 -8.13
C ILE A 61 -3.79 -4.25 -7.74
N TRP A 62 -3.00 -3.19 -7.82
CA TRP A 62 -3.47 -1.83 -7.53
C TRP A 62 -3.87 -1.15 -8.85
N ASN A 63 -5.17 -1.13 -9.13
CA ASN A 63 -5.75 -0.52 -10.33
C ASN A 63 -6.63 0.67 -9.94
N THR A 64 -6.03 1.66 -9.26
CA THR A 64 -6.72 2.80 -8.67
C THR A 64 -6.20 4.11 -9.25
N ASP A 65 -7.05 5.15 -9.32
CA ASP A 65 -6.60 6.49 -9.71
C ASP A 65 -5.85 7.17 -8.54
N GLU A 66 -4.53 7.25 -8.72
CA GLU A 66 -3.57 7.82 -7.77
C GLU A 66 -3.80 9.30 -7.45
N THR A 67 -4.64 10.01 -8.21
CA THR A 67 -4.95 11.42 -7.94
C THR A 67 -5.90 11.60 -6.75
N TYR A 68 -6.58 10.53 -6.30
CA TYR A 68 -7.45 10.59 -5.11
C TYR A 68 -7.30 9.40 -4.17
N PHE A 69 -6.79 8.27 -4.65
CA PHE A 69 -6.44 7.15 -3.80
C PHE A 69 -4.96 6.81 -3.98
N PRO A 70 -4.08 7.59 -3.33
CA PRO A 70 -2.66 7.31 -3.34
C PRO A 70 -2.37 5.94 -2.74
N TYR A 71 -1.46 5.19 -3.35
CA TYR A 71 -0.80 4.12 -2.62
C TYR A 71 -0.10 4.71 -1.38
N ASP A 72 -0.57 4.33 -0.19
CA ASP A 72 0.05 4.58 1.10
C ASP A 72 0.51 3.23 1.67
N ILE A 73 1.79 3.16 2.03
CA ILE A 73 2.44 1.93 2.48
C ILE A 73 1.75 1.30 3.71
N ARG A 74 1.30 2.12 4.66
CA ARG A 74 0.66 1.62 5.90
C ARG A 74 -0.72 1.05 5.58
N ILE A 75 -1.47 1.74 4.72
CA ILE A 75 -2.78 1.28 4.25
C ILE A 75 -2.64 0.01 3.40
N GLY A 76 -1.68 -0.03 2.47
CA GLY A 76 -1.42 -1.19 1.64
C GLY A 76 -1.11 -2.44 2.47
N LYS A 77 -0.23 -2.31 3.49
CA LYS A 77 0.04 -3.39 4.45
C LYS A 77 -1.18 -3.87 5.20
N ALA A 78 -2.04 -2.93 5.61
CA ALA A 78 -3.26 -3.28 6.31
C ALA A 78 -4.16 -4.11 5.39
N ILE A 79 -4.37 -3.65 4.16
CA ILE A 79 -5.18 -4.35 3.16
C ILE A 79 -4.64 -5.76 2.93
N GLU A 80 -3.36 -5.90 2.58
CA GLU A 80 -2.71 -7.19 2.32
C GLU A 80 -2.86 -8.17 3.48
N LYS A 81 -2.77 -7.68 4.73
CA LYS A 81 -2.93 -8.52 5.92
C LYS A 81 -4.34 -9.13 6.00
N TYR A 82 -5.39 -8.36 5.71
CA TYR A 82 -6.76 -8.87 5.74
C TYR A 82 -7.05 -9.78 4.54
N LEU A 83 -6.49 -9.49 3.37
CA LEU A 83 -6.59 -10.35 2.19
C LEU A 83 -5.88 -11.69 2.40
N LEU A 84 -4.67 -11.69 2.98
CA LEU A 84 -3.97 -12.92 3.35
C LEU A 84 -4.77 -13.75 4.36
N PHE A 85 -5.37 -13.09 5.36
CA PHE A 85 -6.26 -13.76 6.30
C PHE A 85 -7.45 -14.42 5.58
N PHE A 86 -8.08 -13.71 4.64
CA PHE A 86 -9.18 -14.24 3.84
C PHE A 86 -8.76 -15.43 2.96
N THR A 87 -7.62 -15.35 2.26
CA THR A 87 -7.10 -16.48 1.45
C THR A 87 -6.89 -17.73 2.31
N ASN A 88 -6.32 -17.56 3.51
CA ASN A 88 -6.13 -18.67 4.44
C ASN A 88 -7.45 -19.24 4.94
N TYR A 89 -8.41 -18.37 5.27
CA TYR A 89 -9.76 -18.76 5.68
C TYR A 89 -10.47 -19.55 4.58
N LEU A 90 -10.47 -19.06 3.35
CA LEU A 90 -11.07 -19.73 2.20
C LEU A 90 -10.37 -21.07 1.88
N SER A 91 -9.04 -21.11 1.94
CA SER A 91 -8.28 -22.35 1.73
C SER A 91 -8.65 -23.41 2.78
N ALA A 92 -8.83 -23.00 4.04
CA ALA A 92 -9.29 -23.90 5.10
C ALA A 92 -10.72 -24.39 4.84
N LEU A 93 -11.64 -23.52 4.42
CA LEU A 93 -13.02 -23.90 4.07
C LEU A 93 -13.08 -24.87 2.88
N LYS A 94 -12.26 -24.66 1.85
CA LYS A 94 -12.23 -25.51 0.64
C LYS A 94 -11.42 -26.80 0.83
N GLY A 95 -10.70 -26.94 1.95
CA GLY A 95 -9.82 -28.09 2.21
C GLY A 95 -8.62 -28.21 1.27
N LYS A 96 -8.29 -27.14 0.52
CA LYS A 96 -7.16 -27.09 -0.42
C LYS A 96 -6.58 -25.68 -0.50
N SER A 97 -5.31 -25.56 -0.89
CA SER A 97 -4.72 -24.25 -1.16
C SER A 97 -5.45 -23.56 -2.31
N VAL A 98 -5.91 -22.33 -2.07
CA VAL A 98 -6.52 -21.47 -3.08
C VAL A 98 -5.61 -20.26 -3.28
N GLN A 99 -5.29 -19.96 -4.53
CA GLN A 99 -4.53 -18.76 -4.91
C GLN A 99 -5.44 -17.75 -5.58
N LEU A 100 -5.44 -16.51 -5.10
CA LEU A 100 -6.41 -15.49 -5.51
C LEU A 100 -5.69 -14.22 -5.98
N ILE A 101 -6.27 -13.59 -6.99
CA ILE A 101 -5.96 -12.22 -7.37
C ILE A 101 -6.98 -11.30 -6.71
N PHE A 102 -6.46 -10.28 -6.03
CA PHE A 102 -7.24 -9.19 -5.47
C PHE A 102 -6.91 -7.91 -6.23
N GLU A 103 -7.76 -7.50 -7.14
CA GLU A 103 -7.61 -6.25 -7.86
C GLU A 103 -8.37 -5.16 -7.12
N ILE A 104 -7.64 -4.20 -6.53
CA ILE A 104 -8.22 -2.99 -5.94
C ILE A 104 -8.57 -2.06 -7.11
N THR A 105 -9.85 -1.96 -7.44
CA THR A 105 -10.34 -1.24 -8.64
C THR A 105 -10.66 0.22 -8.36
N ASP A 106 -10.91 0.55 -7.10
CA ASP A 106 -11.19 1.92 -6.67
C ASP A 106 -10.95 2.08 -5.17
N GLY A 107 -10.93 3.33 -4.71
CA GLY A 107 -10.92 3.65 -3.29
C GLY A 107 -10.84 5.14 -3.04
N THR A 108 -10.72 5.53 -1.77
CA THR A 108 -10.69 6.96 -1.40
C THR A 108 -9.89 7.17 -0.15
N TYR A 109 -8.97 8.11 -0.17
CA TYR A 109 -8.15 8.46 0.98
C TYR A 109 -8.52 9.83 1.53
N HIS A 110 -8.80 9.90 2.84
CA HIS A 110 -8.95 11.15 3.56
C HIS A 110 -7.76 11.33 4.51
N LEU A 111 -7.05 12.46 4.40
CA LEU A 111 -5.76 12.67 5.10
C LEU A 111 -5.81 12.46 6.61
N VAL A 112 -6.93 12.85 7.23
CA VAL A 112 -7.11 12.81 8.69
C VAL A 112 -7.88 11.56 9.13
N ASP A 113 -8.80 11.10 8.30
CA ASP A 113 -9.83 10.14 8.70
C ASP A 113 -9.43 8.70 8.34
N SER A 114 -8.51 8.56 7.38
CA SER A 114 -8.03 7.28 6.88
C SER A 114 -6.80 6.79 7.63
N ASP A 115 -6.85 5.53 8.08
CA ASP A 115 -5.74 4.85 8.74
C ASP A 115 -5.71 3.35 8.38
N ASP A 116 -4.70 2.65 8.87
CA ASP A 116 -4.52 1.21 8.63
C ASP A 116 -5.72 0.38 9.14
N LYS A 117 -6.25 0.71 10.32
CA LYS A 117 -7.36 -0.03 10.94
C LYS A 117 -8.67 0.10 10.15
N THR A 118 -9.02 1.31 9.74
CA THR A 118 -10.23 1.62 8.96
C THR A 118 -10.23 0.90 7.63
N TYR A 119 -9.09 0.87 6.93
CA TYR A 119 -8.93 0.11 5.70
C TYR A 119 -9.04 -1.39 5.90
N GLY A 120 -8.58 -1.91 7.05
CA GLY A 120 -8.81 -3.30 7.42
C GLY A 120 -10.30 -3.68 7.44
N TYR A 121 -11.14 -2.83 8.03
CA TYR A 121 -12.59 -3.06 8.03
C TYR A 121 -13.21 -2.86 6.65
N ALA A 122 -12.77 -1.85 5.89
CA ALA A 122 -13.23 -1.66 4.51
C ALA A 122 -12.94 -2.90 3.65
N VAL A 123 -11.77 -3.53 3.80
CA VAL A 123 -11.47 -4.80 3.10
C VAL A 123 -12.43 -5.90 3.49
N LEU A 124 -12.71 -6.08 4.79
CA LEU A 124 -13.66 -7.10 5.23
C LEU A 124 -15.06 -6.87 4.64
N TYR A 125 -15.53 -5.62 4.64
CA TYR A 125 -16.84 -5.32 4.06
C TYR A 125 -16.87 -5.52 2.54
N ALA A 126 -15.79 -5.16 1.83
CA ALA A 126 -15.68 -5.45 0.40
C ALA A 126 -15.71 -6.96 0.13
N LEU A 127 -14.98 -7.75 0.93
CA LEU A 127 -14.98 -9.21 0.81
C LEU A 127 -16.34 -9.83 1.10
N VAL A 128 -17.06 -9.32 2.11
CA VAL A 128 -18.44 -9.77 2.38
C VAL A 128 -19.36 -9.39 1.22
N ASP A 129 -19.27 -8.14 0.76
CA ASP A 129 -20.08 -7.64 -0.36
C ASP A 129 -19.82 -8.41 -1.67
N CYS A 130 -18.63 -8.97 -1.89
CA CYS A 130 -18.38 -9.87 -3.03
C CYS A 130 -19.38 -11.05 -3.10
N PHE A 131 -19.89 -11.52 -1.96
CA PHE A 131 -20.73 -12.72 -1.86
C PHE A 131 -22.14 -12.44 -1.34
N ASP A 132 -22.33 -11.34 -0.62
CA ASP A 132 -23.63 -10.90 -0.14
C ASP A 132 -23.81 -9.38 -0.24
N LYS A 133 -24.54 -8.96 -1.28
CA LYS A 133 -24.89 -7.56 -1.55
C LYS A 133 -25.87 -6.95 -0.56
N THR A 134 -26.48 -7.75 0.30
CA THR A 134 -27.49 -7.29 1.25
C THR A 134 -26.89 -6.92 2.61
N TYR A 135 -25.72 -7.48 2.95
CA TYR A 135 -25.04 -7.23 4.22
C TYR A 135 -24.60 -5.77 4.39
N TYR A 136 -24.08 -5.18 3.32
CA TYR A 136 -23.57 -3.81 3.35
C TYR A 136 -23.87 -3.06 2.05
N LYS A 137 -24.92 -2.24 2.07
CA LYS A 137 -25.26 -1.38 0.94
C LYS A 137 -25.02 0.09 1.30
N PRO A 138 -24.04 0.78 0.66
CA PRO A 138 -23.90 2.22 0.79
C PRO A 138 -25.20 2.91 0.34
N ASP A 139 -25.76 3.76 1.20
CA ASP A 139 -26.85 4.66 0.82
C ASP A 139 -26.35 5.81 -0.05
N GLU A 140 -27.27 6.61 -0.59
CA GLU A 140 -26.96 7.74 -1.47
C GLU A 140 -26.06 8.78 -0.78
N LEU A 141 -26.20 8.99 0.53
CA LEU A 141 -25.37 9.93 1.28
C LEU A 141 -23.92 9.44 1.37
N LYS A 142 -23.72 8.14 1.58
CA LYS A 142 -22.40 7.51 1.57
C LYS A 142 -21.74 7.58 0.20
N ILE A 143 -22.51 7.36 -0.87
CA ILE A 143 -22.02 7.50 -2.26
C ILE A 143 -21.61 8.95 -2.54
N ALA A 144 -22.44 9.92 -2.15
CA ALA A 144 -22.11 11.34 -2.28
C ALA A 144 -20.85 11.71 -1.48
N ARG A 145 -20.68 11.16 -0.27
CA ARG A 145 -19.46 11.35 0.54
C ARG A 145 -18.21 10.78 -0.12
N ILE A 146 -18.29 9.60 -0.74
CA ILE A 146 -17.18 9.03 -1.53
C ILE A 146 -16.75 10.03 -2.62
N ALA A 147 -17.70 10.57 -3.38
CA ALA A 147 -17.41 11.53 -4.43
C ALA A 147 -16.78 12.83 -3.89
N GLY A 148 -17.30 13.36 -2.78
CA GLY A 148 -16.74 14.53 -2.11
C GLY A 148 -15.29 14.33 -1.66
N ILE A 149 -15.00 13.21 -1.00
CA ILE A 149 -13.65 12.88 -0.55
C ILE A 149 -12.69 12.72 -1.73
N LYS A 150 -13.14 12.12 -2.85
CA LYS A 150 -12.31 12.08 -4.07
C LYS A 150 -11.95 13.48 -4.55
N ALA A 151 -12.92 14.40 -4.61
CA ALA A 151 -12.69 15.76 -5.07
C ALA A 151 -11.72 16.52 -4.14
N GLU A 152 -11.91 16.41 -2.82
CA GLU A 152 -11.03 16.99 -1.81
C GLU A 152 -9.61 16.42 -1.89
N ALA A 153 -9.49 15.10 -1.99
CA ALA A 153 -8.21 14.43 -2.16
C ALA A 153 -7.48 14.90 -3.43
N ARG A 154 -8.18 14.98 -4.58
CA ARG A 154 -7.61 15.54 -5.82
C ARG A 154 -7.10 16.96 -5.63
N ALA A 155 -7.91 17.83 -5.00
CA ALA A 155 -7.54 19.22 -4.75
C ALA A 155 -6.32 19.32 -3.80
N PHE A 156 -6.31 18.52 -2.74
CA PHE A 156 -5.22 18.45 -1.78
C PHE A 156 -3.93 17.95 -2.44
N PHE A 157 -3.96 16.81 -3.14
CA PHE A 157 -2.77 16.27 -3.79
C PHE A 157 -2.24 17.16 -4.91
N LYS A 158 -3.12 17.86 -5.64
CA LYS A 158 -2.73 18.88 -6.63
C LYS A 158 -2.00 20.06 -5.99
N SER A 159 -2.44 20.52 -4.82
CA SER A 159 -1.90 21.73 -4.17
C SER A 159 -0.61 21.51 -3.38
N GLN A 160 -0.39 20.31 -2.83
CA GLN A 160 0.77 20.05 -1.95
C GLN A 160 2.07 19.76 -2.71
N GLY A 161 2.05 19.44 -4.00
CA GLY A 161 3.26 19.10 -4.76
C GLY A 161 4.03 17.90 -4.19
N THR A 162 3.42 17.14 -3.28
CA THR A 162 4.01 16.04 -2.50
C THR A 162 4.02 14.71 -3.25
N ARG A 163 3.59 14.68 -4.51
CA ARG A 163 3.62 13.49 -5.34
C ARG A 163 4.52 13.62 -6.56
N PHE A 164 5.27 12.55 -6.73
CA PHE A 164 5.76 12.08 -8.01
C PHE A 164 4.77 11.02 -8.50
N THR A 165 4.54 10.98 -9.81
CA THR A 165 3.87 9.88 -10.50
C THR A 165 4.80 8.66 -10.55
N VAL A 166 4.25 7.45 -10.74
CA VAL A 166 5.08 6.24 -10.99
C VAL A 166 6.10 6.48 -12.11
N GLU A 167 5.72 7.26 -13.11
CA GLU A 167 6.58 7.69 -14.21
C GLU A 167 7.72 8.61 -13.73
N GLU A 168 7.44 9.59 -12.88
CA GLU A 168 8.48 10.42 -12.25
C GLU A 168 9.41 9.59 -11.34
N LEU A 169 8.89 8.58 -10.65
CA LEU A 169 9.74 7.64 -9.91
C LEU A 169 10.66 6.87 -10.84
N ARG A 170 10.13 6.31 -11.94
CA ARG A 170 10.92 5.57 -12.93
C ARG A 170 12.05 6.45 -13.47
N ARG A 171 11.74 7.66 -13.91
CA ARG A 171 12.75 8.65 -14.36
C ARG A 171 13.76 8.99 -13.27
N SER A 172 13.32 9.10 -12.01
CA SER A 172 14.23 9.33 -10.88
C SER A 172 15.19 8.16 -10.71
N LEU A 173 14.69 6.92 -10.75
CA LEU A 173 15.49 5.70 -10.58
C LEU A 173 16.47 5.45 -11.74
N GLU A 174 16.19 5.98 -12.94
CA GLU A 174 17.15 6.00 -14.06
C GLU A 174 18.37 6.90 -13.78
N ASN A 175 18.28 7.84 -12.83
CA ASN A 175 19.39 8.69 -12.46
C ASN A 175 20.41 7.95 -11.57
N ILE A 176 21.40 7.33 -12.21
CA ILE A 176 22.48 6.57 -11.56
C ILE A 176 23.27 7.41 -10.56
N ALA A 177 23.56 8.67 -10.89
CA ALA A 177 24.30 9.57 -10.00
C ALA A 177 23.52 9.88 -8.71
N LEU A 178 22.20 10.00 -8.81
CA LEU A 178 21.29 10.19 -7.68
C LEU A 178 21.30 8.98 -6.75
N THR A 179 21.11 7.77 -7.29
CA THR A 179 21.16 6.54 -6.49
C THR A 179 22.53 6.33 -5.84
N ARG A 180 23.62 6.61 -6.56
CA ARG A 180 24.99 6.52 -5.99
C ARG A 180 25.18 7.49 -4.83
N SER A 181 24.75 8.74 -5.00
CA SER A 181 24.78 9.74 -3.93
C SER A 181 23.96 9.32 -2.70
N VAL A 182 22.81 8.68 -2.91
CA VAL A 182 22.01 8.14 -1.80
C VAL A 182 22.73 6.97 -1.13
N LYS A 183 23.37 6.07 -1.91
CA LYS A 183 24.18 4.97 -1.38
C LYS A 183 25.30 5.45 -0.47
N GLU A 184 25.97 6.54 -0.85
CA GLU A 184 27.01 7.16 -0.03
C GLU A 184 26.49 7.68 1.31
N LEU A 185 25.25 8.20 1.37
CA LEU A 185 24.67 8.70 2.64
C LEU A 185 24.40 7.60 3.66
N ILE A 186 24.07 6.40 3.16
CA ILE A 186 23.63 5.26 3.95
C ILE A 186 24.72 4.19 4.11
N HIS A 187 25.94 4.45 3.63
CA HIS A 187 27.00 3.43 3.53
C HIS A 187 27.42 2.83 4.88
N ASP A 188 27.20 3.54 5.98
CA ASP A 188 27.52 3.17 7.35
C ASP A 188 26.36 2.45 8.06
N LEU A 189 25.19 2.35 7.43
CA LEU A 189 24.04 1.63 7.96
C LEU A 189 24.07 0.18 7.47
N SER A 190 23.85 -0.77 8.39
CA SER A 190 23.78 -2.18 8.03
C SER A 190 22.55 -2.46 7.15
N HIS A 191 22.59 -3.57 6.40
CA HIS A 191 21.46 -3.98 5.58
C HIS A 191 20.22 -4.28 6.44
N GLU A 192 20.43 -4.85 7.63
CA GLU A 192 19.38 -5.15 8.62
C GLU A 192 18.77 -3.87 9.18
N GLU A 193 19.59 -2.88 9.54
CA GLU A 193 19.12 -1.57 10.02
C GLU A 193 18.27 -0.87 8.96
N LEU A 194 18.77 -0.80 7.72
CA LEU A 194 18.06 -0.21 6.59
C LEU A 194 16.74 -0.94 6.32
N SER A 195 16.76 -2.28 6.35
CA SER A 195 15.55 -3.09 6.21
C SER A 195 14.53 -2.75 7.28
N LEU A 196 14.95 -2.62 8.55
CA LEU A 196 14.05 -2.25 9.64
C LEU A 196 13.44 -0.85 9.45
N TYR A 197 14.25 0.15 9.07
CA TYR A 197 13.74 1.52 8.86
C TYR A 197 12.76 1.58 7.70
N LEU A 198 13.08 0.90 6.60
CA LEU A 198 12.23 0.78 5.43
C LEU A 198 10.94 0.02 5.75
N GLU A 199 11.04 -1.09 6.49
CA GLU A 199 9.88 -1.85 6.95
C GLU A 199 8.98 -1.06 7.88
N THR A 200 9.52 -0.29 8.80
CA THR A 200 8.72 0.52 9.73
C THR A 200 8.28 1.85 9.12
N CYS A 201 8.80 2.20 7.94
CA CYS A 201 8.68 3.54 7.35
C CYS A 201 9.08 4.64 8.34
N ASP A 202 10.06 4.36 9.21
CA ASP A 202 10.54 5.28 10.23
C ASP A 202 11.48 6.32 9.62
N GLN A 203 10.89 7.20 8.81
CA GLN A 203 11.59 8.31 8.15
C GLN A 203 12.25 9.20 9.20
N TYR A 204 11.67 9.37 10.38
CA TYR A 204 12.23 10.21 11.42
C TYR A 204 13.61 9.70 11.86
N ARG A 205 13.72 8.42 12.25
CA ARG A 205 15.01 7.84 12.64
C ARG A 205 16.02 7.86 11.50
N LEU A 206 15.57 7.57 10.28
CA LEU A 206 16.45 7.57 9.12
C LEU A 206 16.96 8.99 8.80
N ASN A 207 16.10 10.01 8.89
CA ASN A 207 16.45 11.41 8.72
C ASN A 207 17.45 11.87 9.79
N LEU A 208 17.32 11.44 11.04
CA LEU A 208 18.29 11.77 12.10
C LEU A 208 19.70 11.24 11.79
N ARG A 209 19.82 10.14 11.06
CA ARG A 209 21.11 9.55 10.65
C ARG A 209 21.68 10.22 9.40
N ILE A 210 20.82 10.57 8.45
CA ILE A 210 21.23 11.13 7.15
C ILE A 210 21.46 12.64 7.22
N LYS A 211 20.57 13.39 7.86
CA LYS A 211 20.57 14.86 7.87
C LYS A 211 21.88 15.48 8.33
N PRO A 212 22.57 14.98 9.38
CA PRO A 212 23.86 15.55 9.80
C PRO A 212 24.97 15.43 8.74
N LYS A 213 24.80 14.58 7.73
CA LYS A 213 25.79 14.34 6.66
C LYS A 213 25.55 15.21 5.42
N LEU A 214 24.48 16.00 5.39
CA LEU A 214 24.10 16.78 4.22
C LEU A 214 24.67 18.20 4.31
N SER A 215 25.43 18.61 3.29
CA SER A 215 25.73 20.03 3.06
C SER A 215 24.51 20.77 2.50
N GLU A 216 24.49 22.10 2.59
CA GLU A 216 23.41 22.91 2.01
C GLU A 216 23.24 22.69 0.50
N GLU A 217 24.36 22.56 -0.22
CA GLU A 217 24.35 22.22 -1.64
C GLU A 217 23.70 20.86 -1.89
N LYS A 218 24.05 19.86 -1.08
CA LYS A 218 23.46 18.52 -1.19
C LYS A 218 21.97 18.52 -0.86
N ILE A 219 21.55 19.33 0.13
CA ILE A 219 20.13 19.54 0.46
C ILE A 219 19.39 20.14 -0.74
N ALA A 220 19.93 21.21 -1.32
CA ALA A 220 19.32 21.87 -2.48
C ALA A 220 19.20 20.90 -3.66
N TRP A 221 20.26 20.14 -3.93
CA TRP A 221 20.28 19.14 -5.00
C TRP A 221 19.27 18.01 -4.77
N PHE A 222 19.18 17.47 -3.54
CA PHE A 222 18.18 16.44 -3.23
C PHE A 222 16.75 16.96 -3.23
N LYS A 223 16.51 18.23 -2.85
CA LYS A 223 15.20 18.87 -3.00
C LYS A 223 14.80 19.01 -4.47
N ALA A 224 15.74 19.42 -5.33
CA ALA A 224 15.50 19.52 -6.78
C ALA A 224 15.12 18.17 -7.42
N HIS A 225 15.65 17.08 -6.88
CA HIS A 225 15.33 15.70 -7.30
C HIS A 225 14.23 15.04 -6.47
N LYS A 226 13.52 15.80 -5.63
CA LYS A 226 12.46 15.30 -4.76
C LYS A 226 12.89 14.14 -3.84
N VAL A 227 14.17 13.94 -3.52
CA VAL A 227 14.66 12.90 -2.59
C VAL A 227 14.33 13.26 -1.14
N ILE A 228 14.40 14.55 -0.82
CA ILE A 228 13.95 15.11 0.46
C ILE A 228 12.94 16.23 0.21
N VAL A 229 12.04 16.43 1.17
CA VAL A 229 10.96 17.42 1.12
C VAL A 229 10.94 18.28 2.39
N GLY A 230 10.35 19.47 2.25
CA GLY A 230 10.14 20.41 3.34
C GLY A 230 11.41 21.05 3.91
N TYR A 231 11.21 21.91 4.91
CA TYR A 231 12.31 22.60 5.59
C TYR A 231 13.15 21.66 6.46
N ASN A 232 12.55 20.59 6.99
CA ASN A 232 13.23 19.67 7.88
C ASN A 232 14.13 18.64 7.19
N CYS A 233 14.21 18.66 5.85
CA CYS A 233 14.93 17.68 5.03
C CYS A 233 14.39 16.26 5.24
N THR A 234 13.07 16.13 5.26
CA THR A 234 12.40 14.84 5.45
C THR A 234 12.57 14.01 4.19
N LEU A 235 13.03 12.76 4.27
CA LEU A 235 13.03 11.84 3.14
C LEU A 235 11.62 11.74 2.53
N SER A 236 11.56 11.88 1.21
CA SER A 236 10.35 11.60 0.44
C SER A 236 10.24 10.10 0.15
N TYR A 237 9.14 9.67 -0.46
CA TYR A 237 9.06 8.30 -0.98
C TYR A 237 10.05 8.03 -2.13
N ILE A 238 10.36 9.01 -3.02
CA ILE A 238 11.46 8.87 -4.00
C ILE A 238 12.77 8.58 -3.28
N GLY A 239 13.05 9.31 -2.19
CA GLY A 239 14.26 9.10 -1.41
C GLY A 239 14.34 7.70 -0.81
N LEU A 240 13.23 7.20 -0.24
CA LEU A 240 13.14 5.82 0.25
C LEU A 240 13.38 4.79 -0.87
N TRP A 241 12.89 5.04 -2.08
CA TRP A 241 13.12 4.16 -3.23
C TRP A 241 14.59 4.11 -3.65
N HIS A 242 15.27 5.26 -3.71
CA HIS A 242 16.71 5.27 -3.97
C HIS A 242 17.50 4.53 -2.88
N ILE A 243 17.08 4.62 -1.61
CA ILE A 243 17.67 3.85 -0.51
C ILE A 243 17.45 2.34 -0.72
N ALA A 244 16.24 1.94 -1.11
CA ALA A 244 15.93 0.53 -1.40
C ALA A 244 16.78 0.00 -2.57
N VAL A 245 16.92 0.75 -3.68
CA VAL A 245 17.78 0.36 -4.81
C VAL A 245 19.24 0.27 -4.35
N ALA A 246 19.74 1.31 -3.68
CA ALA A 246 21.13 1.40 -3.24
C ALA A 246 21.53 0.27 -2.28
N SER A 247 20.60 -0.17 -1.43
CA SER A 247 20.78 -1.27 -0.48
C SER A 247 20.44 -2.64 -1.05
N ARG A 248 19.97 -2.72 -2.31
CA ARG A 248 19.50 -3.95 -2.96
C ARG A 248 18.42 -4.68 -2.15
N ASN A 249 17.54 -3.92 -1.50
CA ASN A 249 16.49 -4.48 -0.66
C ASN A 249 15.33 -5.02 -1.51
N ALA A 250 15.53 -6.20 -2.10
CA ALA A 250 14.54 -6.86 -2.95
C ALA A 250 13.20 -7.09 -2.23
N TYR A 251 13.22 -7.25 -0.91
CA TYR A 251 12.02 -7.41 -0.10
C TYR A 251 11.16 -6.13 -0.08
N PHE A 252 11.78 -4.96 0.08
CA PHE A 252 11.10 -3.67 -0.01
C PHE A 252 10.44 -3.48 -1.39
N PHE A 253 11.15 -3.81 -2.47
CA PHE A 253 10.57 -3.76 -3.82
C PHE A 253 9.39 -4.71 -4.00
N ALA A 254 9.57 -5.97 -3.59
CA ALA A 254 8.55 -7.00 -3.78
C ALA A 254 7.28 -6.72 -2.96
N ARG A 255 7.41 -6.05 -1.81
CA ARG A 255 6.32 -5.79 -0.87
C ARG A 255 5.58 -4.47 -1.12
N TYR A 256 6.24 -3.39 -1.53
CA TYR A 256 5.62 -2.05 -1.57
C TYR A 256 5.13 -1.59 -2.93
N PHE A 257 5.18 -2.47 -3.92
CA PHE A 257 4.69 -2.18 -5.25
C PHE A 257 3.52 -3.08 -5.67
N GLY A 258 3.24 -4.19 -4.97
CA GLY A 258 2.46 -5.28 -5.58
C GLY A 258 3.13 -5.88 -6.83
N LEU A 259 4.37 -5.45 -7.14
CA LEU A 259 5.13 -5.80 -8.34
C LEU A 259 6.17 -6.87 -8.01
N TYR A 260 5.71 -7.97 -7.40
CA TYR A 260 6.51 -9.20 -7.39
C TYR A 260 6.89 -9.64 -8.82
N ASN A 261 6.20 -9.10 -9.84
CA ASN A 261 6.33 -9.47 -11.25
C ASN A 261 6.41 -8.27 -12.24
N ASP A 262 6.80 -7.05 -11.84
CA ASP A 262 7.13 -6.01 -12.85
C ASP A 262 8.57 -6.19 -13.33
N PRO A 263 8.80 -6.72 -14.55
CA PRO A 263 10.14 -6.96 -15.06
C PRO A 263 10.92 -5.66 -15.23
N GLU A 264 10.21 -4.52 -15.41
CA GLU A 264 10.85 -3.22 -15.59
C GLU A 264 11.50 -2.70 -14.32
N LEU A 265 11.03 -3.07 -13.13
CA LEU A 265 11.66 -2.61 -11.89
C LEU A 265 12.85 -3.47 -11.47
N LYS A 266 12.82 -4.77 -11.81
CA LYS A 266 13.96 -5.66 -11.62
C LYS A 266 15.21 -5.14 -12.35
N LYS A 267 15.01 -4.50 -13.52
CA LYS A 267 16.10 -3.87 -14.30
C LYS A 267 16.87 -2.83 -13.48
N TYR A 268 16.18 -2.03 -12.66
CA TYR A 268 16.85 -1.02 -11.84
C TYR A 268 17.68 -1.62 -10.70
N MET A 269 17.27 -2.75 -10.11
CA MET A 269 18.14 -3.43 -9.15
C MET A 269 19.36 -4.07 -9.82
N ASP A 270 19.19 -4.57 -11.04
CA ASP A 270 20.24 -5.21 -11.81
C ASP A 270 21.25 -4.21 -12.39
N MET A 271 20.85 -2.96 -12.66
CA MET A 271 21.72 -1.86 -13.12
C MET A 271 22.85 -1.49 -12.14
N TYR A 272 22.73 -1.87 -10.86
CA TYR A 272 23.76 -1.59 -9.83
C TYR A 272 24.44 -2.87 -9.32
N LYS A 273 24.45 -3.94 -10.11
CA LYS A 273 25.38 -5.07 -9.90
C LYS A 273 26.84 -4.57 -10.04
N PRO A 274 27.78 -5.07 -9.22
CA PRO A 274 29.19 -4.75 -9.38
C PRO A 274 29.73 -5.16 -10.74
#